data_AF-A0A849UKB6-F1
#
_entry.id   AF-A0A849UKB6-F1
#
_cell.length_a   1.000
_cell.length_b   1.000
_cell.length_c   1.000
_cell.angle_alpha   90.00
_cell.angle_beta   90.00
_cell.angle_gamma   90.00
#
_symmetry.space_group_name_H-M   'P 1'
#
loop_
_entity.id
_entity.type
_entity.pdbx_description
1 polymer ?
#
loop_
_entity_poly.entity_id
_entity_poly.type
_entity_poly.pdbx_seq_one_letter_code
_entity_poly.pdbx_strand_id
1 'polypeptide(L)'
;MKALRNILIGLMLFVLTGLVVLAVVATNVRAMEFVVRQVLQRTAKEVQSFSLGSLDYTFPSSWTLGGVRATVLAQGKPALIYAGRVELTDVLHLLTDGEHAQVNVSGVEAAYDQLKVRGASCAVDLRKLTNGISYRGNILLADVSQSPFGVSDVKTDFTGDPQSVTLSNLTAAVYGGKLSGAAAFTFPSGYDVNVDLQNADVDELERAMGGVFRELGGKLSGRLHVAGVGQRVDLFDTSWNMPSGGAISAELLSSITRYIPDSVQKKRIDFLIRSGGKLAVESFLFTLKNDSPEQLSGVIGLKSREANLELNVTHEIRVDARIDSLLQAWQAVFK
;
A
#
# COMPACT_ATOMS: atom_id res chain seq x y z
N MET A 1 -60.55 25.85 -9.92
CA MET A 1 -60.17 25.02 -11.09
C MET A 1 -59.07 25.65 -11.97
N LYS A 2 -59.16 26.90 -12.44
CA LYS A 2 -58.09 27.53 -13.27
C LYS A 2 -56.72 27.64 -12.56
N ALA A 3 -56.70 27.94 -11.26
CA ALA A 3 -55.46 28.04 -10.49
C ALA A 3 -54.73 26.68 -10.33
N LEU A 4 -55.48 25.61 -10.03
CA LEU A 4 -54.93 24.25 -9.91
C LEU A 4 -54.29 23.76 -11.23
N ARG A 5 -54.93 24.07 -12.36
CA ARG A 5 -54.40 23.75 -13.70
C ARG A 5 -53.09 24.46 -13.98
N ASN A 6 -52.97 25.75 -13.62
CA ASN A 6 -51.75 26.52 -13.83
C ASN A 6 -50.60 26.05 -12.95
N ILE A 7 -50.89 25.60 -11.72
CA ILE A 7 -49.91 24.98 -10.81
C ILE A 7 -49.40 23.65 -11.39
N LEU A 8 -50.30 22.78 -11.89
CA LEU A 8 -49.93 21.51 -12.51
C LEU A 8 -49.08 21.70 -13.78
N ILE A 9 -49.43 22.67 -14.63
CA ILE A 9 -48.64 23.00 -15.84
C ILE A 9 -47.26 23.54 -15.44
N GLY A 10 -47.18 24.41 -14.44
CA GLY A 10 -45.90 24.93 -13.93
C GLY A 10 -45.00 23.83 -13.36
N LEU A 11 -45.57 22.89 -12.60
CA LEU A 11 -44.84 21.76 -12.03
C LEU A 11 -44.35 20.80 -13.13
N MET A 12 -45.18 20.51 -14.13
CA MET A 12 -44.81 19.67 -15.27
C MET A 12 -43.68 20.31 -16.10
N LEU A 13 -43.73 21.63 -16.35
CA LEU A 13 -42.66 22.36 -17.04
C LEU A 13 -41.37 22.39 -16.22
N PHE A 14 -41.47 22.53 -14.89
CA PHE A 14 -40.31 22.46 -14.00
C PHE A 14 -39.65 21.08 -14.04
N VAL A 15 -40.44 20.01 -13.97
CA VAL A 15 -39.95 18.62 -14.10
C VAL A 15 -39.36 18.37 -15.48
N LEU A 16 -40.04 18.81 -16.55
CA LEU A 16 -39.56 18.64 -17.92
C LEU A 16 -38.25 19.41 -18.16
N THR A 17 -38.15 20.63 -17.64
CA THR A 17 -36.92 21.44 -17.72
C THR A 17 -35.80 20.80 -16.91
N GLY A 18 -36.11 20.29 -15.71
CA GLY A 18 -35.17 19.51 -14.89
C GLY A 18 -34.67 18.26 -15.61
N LEU A 19 -35.54 17.52 -16.29
CA LEU A 19 -35.21 16.34 -17.08
C LEU A 19 -34.38 16.68 -18.32
N VAL A 20 -34.69 17.78 -19.03
CA VAL A 20 -33.91 18.26 -20.17
C VAL A 20 -32.52 18.72 -19.72
N VAL A 21 -32.42 19.45 -18.61
CA VAL A 21 -31.13 19.85 -18.04
C VAL A 21 -30.34 18.63 -17.59
N LEU A 22 -30.98 17.65 -16.93
CA LEU A 22 -30.34 16.40 -16.55
C LEU A 22 -29.84 15.62 -17.77
N ALA A 23 -30.65 15.51 -18.82
CA ALA A 23 -30.28 14.85 -20.07
C ALA A 23 -29.11 15.55 -20.76
N VAL A 24 -29.16 16.89 -20.86
CA VAL A 24 -28.08 17.70 -21.45
C VAL A 24 -26.79 17.55 -20.64
N VAL A 25 -26.84 17.58 -19.32
CA VAL A 25 -25.67 17.34 -18.46
C VAL A 25 -25.17 15.91 -18.60
N ALA A 26 -26.07 14.92 -18.67
CA ALA A 26 -25.73 13.51 -18.78
C ALA A 26 -25.09 13.12 -20.12
N THR A 27 -25.33 13.87 -21.20
CA THR A 27 -24.78 13.57 -22.54
C THR A 27 -23.76 14.59 -23.04
N ASN A 28 -23.48 15.67 -22.30
CA ASN A 28 -22.52 16.70 -22.70
C ASN A 28 -21.25 16.66 -21.83
N VAL A 29 -20.13 16.28 -22.44
CA VAL A 29 -18.81 16.17 -21.79
C VAL A 29 -18.44 17.45 -21.02
N ARG A 30 -18.63 18.65 -21.61
CA ARG A 30 -18.24 19.92 -20.98
C ARG A 30 -19.14 20.27 -19.80
N ALA A 31 -20.44 20.01 -19.91
CA ALA A 31 -21.38 20.24 -18.82
C ALA A 31 -21.07 19.31 -17.64
N MET A 32 -20.82 18.02 -17.92
CA MET A 32 -20.42 17.05 -16.91
C MET A 32 -19.07 17.42 -16.28
N GLU A 33 -18.07 17.80 -17.09
CA GLU A 33 -16.76 18.26 -16.59
C GLU A 33 -16.91 19.45 -15.63
N PHE A 34 -17.76 20.42 -15.98
CA PHE A 34 -18.06 21.55 -15.10
C PHE A 34 -18.72 21.10 -13.79
N VAL A 35 -19.74 20.24 -13.85
CA VAL A 35 -20.44 19.72 -12.66
C VAL A 35 -19.47 18.94 -11.76
N VAL A 36 -18.72 18.00 -12.32
CA VAL A 36 -17.74 17.20 -11.58
C VAL A 36 -16.68 18.11 -10.97
N ARG A 37 -16.16 19.09 -11.71
CA ARG A 37 -15.21 20.07 -11.18
C ARG A 37 -15.80 20.89 -10.03
N GLN A 38 -17.05 21.33 -10.12
CA GLN A 38 -17.72 22.06 -9.02
C GLN A 38 -17.91 21.18 -7.78
N VAL A 39 -18.28 19.90 -7.97
CA VAL A 39 -18.39 18.94 -6.86
C VAL A 39 -17.02 18.71 -6.23
N LEU A 40 -16.00 18.40 -7.04
CA LEU A 40 -14.63 18.19 -6.58
C LEU A 40 -14.07 19.42 -5.87
N GLN A 41 -14.30 20.64 -6.36
CA GLN A 41 -13.83 21.84 -5.66
C GLN A 41 -14.49 22.05 -4.29
N ARG A 42 -15.70 21.54 -4.09
CA ARG A 42 -16.40 21.58 -2.79
C ARG A 42 -15.94 20.49 -1.84
N THR A 43 -15.72 19.27 -2.34
CA THR A 43 -15.39 18.09 -1.53
C THR A 43 -13.89 17.87 -1.36
N ALA A 44 -13.09 18.29 -2.34
CA ALA A 44 -11.65 18.08 -2.46
C ALA A 44 -10.97 19.37 -2.99
N LYS A 45 -10.71 20.32 -2.08
CA LYS A 45 -10.08 21.63 -2.40
C LYS A 45 -8.72 21.51 -3.10
N GLU A 46 -8.13 20.34 -3.11
CA GLU A 46 -6.83 20.02 -3.68
C GLU A 46 -6.89 19.78 -5.20
N VAL A 47 -8.06 19.61 -5.82
CA VAL A 47 -8.17 19.38 -7.27
C VAL A 47 -7.92 20.68 -8.05
N GLN A 48 -6.83 20.74 -8.81
CA GLN A 48 -6.46 21.89 -9.65
C GLN A 48 -7.14 21.86 -11.02
N SER A 49 -7.12 20.71 -11.67
CA SER A 49 -7.71 20.51 -12.99
C SER A 49 -8.38 19.15 -13.09
N PHE A 50 -9.44 19.10 -13.88
CA PHE A 50 -10.19 17.89 -14.22
C PHE A 50 -10.64 18.00 -15.66
N SER A 51 -10.50 16.94 -16.45
CA SER A 51 -10.96 16.90 -17.84
C SER A 51 -11.43 15.51 -18.23
N LEU A 52 -12.34 15.45 -19.19
CA LEU A 52 -12.97 14.24 -19.71
C LEU A 52 -12.77 14.14 -21.22
N GLY A 53 -12.41 12.96 -21.71
CA GLY A 53 -12.29 12.67 -23.14
C GLY A 53 -13.64 12.33 -23.78
N SER A 54 -14.42 11.46 -23.12
CA SER A 54 -15.76 11.07 -23.57
C SER A 54 -16.71 10.84 -22.39
N LEU A 55 -18.00 10.88 -22.69
CA LEU A 55 -19.10 10.66 -21.75
C LEU A 55 -20.21 9.92 -22.49
N ASP A 56 -20.53 8.73 -22.03
CA ASP A 56 -21.69 7.96 -22.46
C ASP A 56 -22.63 7.77 -21.27
N TYR A 57 -23.92 7.97 -21.49
CA TYR A 57 -24.96 7.73 -20.48
C TYR A 57 -25.94 6.69 -20.99
N THR A 58 -26.18 5.68 -20.17
CA THR A 58 -27.19 4.64 -20.40
C THR A 58 -28.25 4.76 -19.31
N PHE A 59 -29.45 5.15 -19.73
CA PHE A 59 -30.62 5.24 -18.86
C PHE A 59 -30.96 3.85 -18.25
N PRO A 60 -31.33 3.75 -16.96
CA PRO A 60 -31.68 4.86 -16.06
C PRO A 60 -30.52 5.49 -15.29
N SER A 61 -29.37 4.83 -15.14
CA SER A 61 -28.46 5.18 -14.04
C SER A 61 -26.98 4.86 -14.28
N SER A 62 -26.57 4.57 -15.52
CA SER A 62 -25.18 4.23 -15.83
C SER A 62 -24.48 5.31 -16.62
N TRP A 63 -23.29 5.71 -16.18
CA TRP A 63 -22.38 6.58 -16.92
C TRP A 63 -21.07 5.87 -17.19
N THR A 64 -20.52 6.08 -18.38
CA THR A 64 -19.15 5.69 -18.74
C THR A 64 -18.38 6.94 -19.12
N LEU A 65 -17.34 7.25 -18.35
CA LEU A 65 -16.41 8.34 -18.58
C LEU A 65 -15.14 7.77 -19.20
N GLY A 66 -14.72 8.30 -20.36
CA GLY A 66 -13.49 7.91 -21.03
C GLY A 66 -12.41 8.97 -20.91
N GLY A 67 -11.16 8.53 -20.72
CA GLY A 67 -9.98 9.39 -20.73
C GLY A 67 -10.00 10.48 -19.65
N VAL A 68 -10.36 10.09 -18.43
CA VAL A 68 -10.43 11.00 -17.27
C VAL A 68 -9.01 11.43 -16.89
N ARG A 69 -8.79 12.73 -16.75
CA ARG A 69 -7.52 13.30 -16.29
C ARG A 69 -7.76 14.27 -15.16
N ALA A 70 -7.00 14.14 -14.09
CA ALA A 70 -7.04 15.04 -12.95
C ALA A 70 -5.63 15.41 -12.48
N THR A 71 -5.50 16.63 -11.98
CA THR A 71 -4.31 17.08 -11.25
C THR A 71 -4.75 17.47 -9.85
N VAL A 72 -4.17 16.83 -8.83
CA VAL A 72 -4.51 17.05 -7.42
C VAL A 72 -3.27 17.53 -6.68
N LEU A 73 -3.40 18.50 -5.78
CA LEU A 73 -2.32 18.95 -4.89
C LEU A 73 -2.26 18.07 -3.65
N ALA A 74 -1.37 17.09 -3.64
CA ALA A 74 -1.03 16.35 -2.43
C ALA A 74 0.18 17.01 -1.76
N GLN A 75 0.05 17.42 -0.51
CA GLN A 75 1.14 18.05 0.28
C GLN A 75 1.85 19.21 -0.46
N GLY A 76 1.08 19.99 -1.23
CA GLY A 76 1.61 21.12 -2.01
C GLY A 76 2.34 20.76 -3.32
N LYS A 77 2.46 19.47 -3.66
CA LYS A 77 3.00 19.00 -4.95
C LYS A 77 1.89 18.45 -5.85
N PRO A 78 1.97 18.64 -7.18
CA PRO A 78 0.98 18.10 -8.10
C PRO A 78 1.12 16.57 -8.24
N ALA A 79 0.01 15.86 -8.08
CA ALA A 79 -0.20 14.47 -8.44
C ALA A 79 -1.02 14.42 -9.73
N LEU A 80 -0.47 13.78 -10.76
CA LEU A 80 -1.14 13.56 -12.04
C LEU A 80 -1.86 12.22 -12.01
N ILE A 81 -3.14 12.21 -12.34
CA ILE A 81 -3.97 11.00 -12.37
C ILE A 81 -4.64 10.91 -13.73
N TYR A 82 -4.51 9.76 -14.36
CA TYR A 82 -5.21 9.38 -15.57
C TYR A 82 -6.02 8.11 -15.30
N ALA A 83 -7.24 8.03 -15.84
CA ALA A 83 -7.98 6.79 -15.92
C ALA A 83 -8.52 6.62 -17.33
N GLY A 84 -8.23 5.47 -17.95
CA GLY A 84 -8.74 5.12 -19.27
C GLY A 84 -10.26 5.10 -19.31
N ARG A 85 -10.90 4.50 -18.30
CA ARG A 85 -12.35 4.36 -18.22
C ARG A 85 -12.83 4.35 -16.77
N VAL A 86 -13.90 5.10 -16.48
CA VAL A 86 -14.64 5.10 -15.22
C VAL A 86 -16.10 4.80 -15.52
N GLU A 87 -16.64 3.74 -14.95
CA GLU A 87 -18.05 3.38 -15.03
C GLU A 87 -18.71 3.63 -13.69
N LEU A 88 -19.86 4.28 -13.73
CA LEU A 88 -20.66 4.62 -12.58
C LEU A 88 -22.05 4.04 -12.81
N THR A 89 -22.51 3.16 -11.93
CA THR A 89 -23.85 2.55 -12.01
C THR A 89 -24.62 2.88 -10.74
N ASP A 90 -25.88 3.28 -10.89
CA ASP A 90 -26.81 3.58 -9.79
C ASP A 90 -26.38 4.74 -8.86
N VAL A 91 -25.45 5.60 -9.29
CA VAL A 91 -24.99 6.74 -8.49
C VAL A 91 -26.12 7.74 -8.18
N LEU A 92 -27.10 7.93 -9.07
CA LEU A 92 -28.29 8.75 -8.79
C LEU A 92 -29.16 8.16 -7.68
N HIS A 93 -29.26 6.84 -7.64
CA HIS A 93 -30.04 6.17 -6.62
C HIS A 93 -29.37 6.35 -5.26
N LEU A 94 -28.05 6.22 -5.15
CA LEU A 94 -27.32 6.49 -3.91
C LEU A 94 -27.56 7.92 -3.33
N LEU A 95 -27.74 8.91 -4.21
CA LEU A 95 -27.97 10.31 -3.82
C LEU A 95 -29.41 10.61 -3.39
N THR A 96 -30.38 9.80 -3.82
CA THR A 96 -31.80 9.99 -3.53
C THR A 96 -32.22 9.05 -2.39
N ASP A 97 -32.76 7.88 -2.74
CA ASP A 97 -33.36 6.91 -1.81
C ASP A 97 -32.74 5.50 -1.91
N GLY A 98 -31.80 5.30 -2.83
CA GLY A 98 -31.12 4.03 -3.04
C GLY A 98 -30.01 3.77 -2.03
N GLU A 99 -29.82 2.49 -1.72
CA GLU A 99 -28.82 2.03 -0.76
C GLU A 99 -27.48 1.67 -1.41
N HIS A 100 -27.38 1.67 -2.74
CA HIS A 100 -26.25 1.07 -3.47
C HIS A 100 -25.85 1.85 -4.73
N ALA A 101 -24.55 1.90 -5.02
CA ALA A 101 -23.98 2.28 -6.31
C ALA A 101 -22.71 1.48 -6.59
N GLN A 102 -22.34 1.35 -7.87
CA GLN A 102 -21.09 0.71 -8.28
C GLN A 102 -20.20 1.68 -9.03
N VAL A 103 -18.90 1.57 -8.79
CA VAL A 103 -17.85 2.35 -9.46
C VAL A 103 -16.78 1.38 -9.95
N ASN A 104 -16.62 1.27 -11.27
CA ASN A 104 -15.52 0.53 -11.87
C ASN A 104 -14.53 1.50 -12.52
N VAL A 105 -13.25 1.34 -12.25
CA VAL A 105 -12.19 2.17 -12.81
C VAL A 105 -11.17 1.25 -13.44
N SER A 106 -10.70 1.58 -14.65
CA SER A 106 -9.69 0.79 -15.35
C SER A 106 -8.71 1.67 -16.12
N GLY A 107 -7.50 1.14 -16.31
CA GLY A 107 -6.41 1.84 -17.00
C GLY A 107 -5.95 3.06 -16.23
N VAL A 108 -5.87 2.95 -14.90
CA VAL A 108 -5.40 4.04 -14.04
C VAL A 108 -3.88 4.12 -14.09
N GLU A 109 -3.39 5.33 -14.32
CA GLU A 109 -2.01 5.71 -14.18
C GLU A 109 -1.93 6.91 -13.26
N ALA A 110 -1.01 6.89 -12.32
CA ALA A 110 -0.78 8.03 -11.43
C ALA A 110 0.71 8.29 -11.27
N ALA A 111 1.06 9.57 -11.13
CA ALA A 111 2.42 10.00 -10.84
C ALA A 111 2.39 11.11 -9.79
N TYR A 112 3.12 10.91 -8.70
CA TYR A 112 3.29 11.88 -7.62
C TYR A 112 4.71 11.81 -7.09
N ASP A 113 5.48 12.88 -7.28
CA ASP A 113 6.91 12.90 -6.93
C ASP A 113 7.67 11.74 -7.59
N GLN A 114 8.23 10.82 -6.80
CA GLN A 114 8.88 9.60 -7.31
C GLN A 114 7.92 8.39 -7.40
N LEU A 115 6.72 8.48 -6.82
CA LEU A 115 5.71 7.43 -6.86
C LEU A 115 5.04 7.39 -8.24
N LYS A 116 5.00 6.21 -8.84
CA LYS A 116 4.32 5.91 -10.10
C LYS A 116 3.43 4.68 -9.90
N VAL A 117 2.20 4.78 -10.37
CA VAL A 117 1.23 3.67 -10.42
C VAL A 117 0.84 3.47 -11.87
N ARG A 118 0.82 2.23 -12.33
CA ARG A 118 0.44 1.87 -13.71
C ARG A 118 -0.50 0.69 -13.76
N GLY A 119 -1.38 0.71 -14.76
CA GLY A 119 -2.29 -0.39 -15.05
C GLY A 119 -3.24 -0.69 -13.89
N ALA A 120 -3.61 0.33 -13.12
CA ALA A 120 -4.47 0.16 -11.97
C ALA A 120 -5.94 0.01 -12.40
N SER A 121 -6.65 -0.90 -11.75
CA SER A 121 -8.10 -1.08 -11.90
C SER A 121 -8.73 -1.37 -10.54
N CYS A 122 -9.97 -0.94 -10.40
CA CYS A 122 -10.68 -0.98 -9.13
C CYS A 122 -12.17 -1.19 -9.42
N ALA A 123 -12.81 -2.08 -8.67
CA ALA A 123 -14.27 -2.21 -8.65
C ALA A 123 -14.74 -1.93 -7.22
N VAL A 124 -15.71 -1.02 -7.06
CA VAL A 124 -16.17 -0.53 -5.76
C VAL A 124 -17.69 -0.57 -5.71
N ASP A 125 -18.21 -1.30 -4.74
CA ASP A 125 -19.60 -1.22 -4.29
C ASP A 125 -19.69 -0.21 -3.15
N LEU A 126 -20.52 0.81 -3.35
CA LEU A 126 -20.84 1.85 -2.37
C LEU A 126 -22.18 1.55 -1.75
N ARG A 127 -22.27 1.64 -0.41
CA ARG A 127 -23.53 1.49 0.33
C ARG A 127 -23.77 2.62 1.31
N LYS A 128 -24.95 3.22 1.24
CA LYS A 128 -25.37 4.28 2.16
C LYS A 128 -25.68 3.68 3.53
N LEU A 129 -25.09 4.24 4.57
CA LEU A 129 -25.35 3.93 5.99
C LEU A 129 -26.02 5.13 6.65
N THR A 130 -26.63 4.93 7.82
CA THR A 130 -27.23 6.00 8.63
C THR A 130 -26.26 7.15 8.88
N ASN A 131 -24.96 6.84 9.06
CA ASN A 131 -23.92 7.79 9.45
C ASN A 131 -22.82 7.97 8.38
N GLY A 132 -23.06 7.60 7.12
CA GLY A 132 -22.08 7.80 6.05
C GLY A 132 -22.22 6.83 4.89
N ILE A 133 -21.09 6.54 4.23
CA ILE A 133 -21.02 5.60 3.12
C ILE A 133 -20.01 4.52 3.51
N SER A 134 -20.44 3.26 3.46
CA SER A 134 -19.53 2.12 3.44
C SER A 134 -19.17 1.77 2.00
N TYR A 135 -17.99 1.22 1.82
CA TYR A 135 -17.50 0.80 0.53
C TYR A 135 -16.80 -0.54 0.64
N ARG A 136 -16.91 -1.35 -0.41
CA ARG A 136 -16.22 -2.62 -0.56
C ARG A 136 -15.78 -2.78 -1.99
N GLY A 137 -14.64 -3.41 -2.21
CA GLY A 137 -14.17 -3.60 -3.56
C GLY A 137 -12.89 -4.41 -3.64
N ASN A 138 -12.32 -4.42 -4.83
CA ASN A 138 -11.03 -5.00 -5.09
C ASN A 138 -10.19 -4.04 -5.95
N ILE A 139 -8.88 -4.07 -5.73
CA ILE A 139 -7.88 -3.29 -6.45
C ILE A 139 -6.92 -4.26 -7.11
N LEU A 140 -6.57 -3.98 -8.37
CA LEU A 140 -5.50 -4.62 -9.11
C LEU A 140 -4.56 -3.53 -9.61
N LEU A 141 -3.27 -3.62 -9.32
CA LEU A 141 -2.24 -2.71 -9.83
C LEU A 141 -1.21 -3.53 -10.59
N ALA A 142 -0.92 -3.17 -11.84
CA ALA A 142 0.11 -3.87 -12.61
C ALA A 142 1.51 -3.57 -12.06
N ASP A 143 1.77 -2.30 -11.75
CA ASP A 143 3.06 -1.83 -11.25
C ASP A 143 2.87 -0.63 -10.31
N VAL A 144 3.59 -0.65 -9.20
CA VAL A 144 3.76 0.47 -8.29
C VAL A 144 5.25 0.63 -8.00
N SER A 145 5.79 1.79 -8.29
CA SER A 145 7.20 2.08 -8.08
C SER A 145 7.41 3.43 -7.41
N GLN A 146 8.31 3.47 -6.45
CA GLN A 146 8.82 4.69 -5.83
C GLN A 146 10.30 4.46 -5.61
N SER A 147 11.15 4.99 -6.50
CA SER A 147 12.58 4.71 -6.51
C SER A 147 13.18 4.77 -5.10
N PRO A 148 13.91 3.73 -4.66
CA PRO A 148 14.30 2.51 -5.38
C PRO A 148 13.31 1.32 -5.24
N PHE A 149 12.16 1.55 -4.61
CA PHE A 149 11.16 0.53 -4.33
C PHE A 149 10.26 0.22 -5.52
N GLY A 150 9.92 -1.05 -5.68
CA GLY A 150 9.04 -1.52 -6.75
C GLY A 150 8.29 -2.78 -6.36
N VAL A 151 6.98 -2.79 -6.65
CA VAL A 151 6.11 -3.95 -6.48
C VAL A 151 5.23 -4.07 -7.72
N SER A 152 4.94 -5.32 -8.12
CA SER A 152 4.14 -5.61 -9.32
C SER A 152 3.03 -6.59 -8.99
N ASP A 153 2.05 -6.69 -9.88
CA ASP A 153 0.91 -7.61 -9.75
C ASP A 153 0.18 -7.52 -8.40
N VAL A 154 0.00 -6.28 -7.91
CA VAL A 154 -0.66 -6.03 -6.62
C VAL A 154 -2.13 -6.36 -6.74
N LYS A 155 -2.65 -7.17 -5.83
CA LYS A 155 -4.08 -7.48 -5.70
C LYS A 155 -4.49 -7.36 -4.25
N THR A 156 -5.61 -6.73 -3.98
CA THR A 156 -6.15 -6.64 -2.62
C THR A 156 -7.66 -6.40 -2.66
N ASP A 157 -8.36 -6.98 -1.71
CA ASP A 157 -9.75 -6.64 -1.43
C ASP A 157 -9.77 -5.54 -0.37
N PHE A 158 -10.68 -4.60 -0.46
CA PHE A 158 -10.83 -3.56 0.54
C PHE A 158 -12.26 -3.40 1.01
N THR A 159 -12.41 -3.00 2.27
CA THR A 159 -13.67 -2.58 2.88
C THR A 159 -13.41 -1.34 3.72
N GLY A 160 -14.36 -0.41 3.79
CA GLY A 160 -14.22 0.72 4.67
C GLY A 160 -15.49 1.52 4.85
N ASP A 161 -15.39 2.50 5.73
CA ASP A 161 -16.44 3.44 6.11
C ASP A 161 -15.76 4.77 6.54
N PRO A 162 -16.49 5.78 7.05
CA PRO A 162 -15.88 7.03 7.47
C PRO A 162 -14.84 6.91 8.61
N GLN A 163 -14.82 5.79 9.34
CA GLN A 163 -13.96 5.57 10.51
C GLN A 163 -12.81 4.61 10.23
N SER A 164 -12.89 3.75 9.22
CA SER A 164 -11.87 2.73 9.00
C SER A 164 -11.76 2.26 7.55
N VAL A 165 -10.58 1.73 7.21
CA VAL A 165 -10.29 1.02 5.95
C VAL A 165 -9.54 -0.25 6.27
N THR A 166 -9.97 -1.37 5.71
CA THR A 166 -9.27 -2.66 5.78
C THR A 166 -8.92 -3.10 4.38
N LEU A 167 -7.67 -3.52 4.20
CA LEU A 167 -7.13 -4.24 3.05
C LEU A 167 -6.95 -5.70 3.48
N SER A 168 -7.48 -6.61 2.68
CA SER A 168 -7.45 -8.05 2.94
C SER A 168 -7.05 -8.78 1.66
N ASN A 169 -6.51 -9.99 1.81
CA ASN A 169 -6.01 -10.77 0.68
C ASN A 169 -4.97 -9.99 -0.17
N LEU A 170 -4.19 -9.12 0.47
CA LEU A 170 -3.11 -8.40 -0.22
C LEU A 170 -2.14 -9.43 -0.77
N THR A 171 -1.82 -9.34 -2.05
CA THR A 171 -0.76 -10.11 -2.70
C THR A 171 0.01 -9.23 -3.67
N ALA A 172 1.32 -9.45 -3.82
CA ALA A 172 2.14 -8.76 -4.81
C ALA A 172 3.39 -9.57 -5.16
N ALA A 173 4.01 -9.31 -6.30
CA ALA A 173 5.34 -9.77 -6.65
C ALA A 173 6.37 -8.70 -6.26
N VAL A 174 7.37 -9.09 -5.48
CA VAL A 174 8.32 -8.18 -4.81
C VAL A 174 9.71 -8.81 -4.82
N TYR A 175 10.65 -8.19 -5.55
CA TYR A 175 12.07 -8.59 -5.64
C TYR A 175 12.29 -10.09 -5.86
N GLY A 176 11.73 -10.66 -6.93
CA GLY A 176 11.80 -12.10 -7.23
C GLY A 176 10.98 -13.02 -6.29
N GLY A 177 10.37 -12.45 -5.25
CA GLY A 177 9.52 -13.14 -4.27
C GLY A 177 8.05 -12.76 -4.36
N LYS A 178 7.28 -13.25 -3.38
CA LYS A 178 5.84 -12.99 -3.24
C LYS A 178 5.55 -12.36 -1.88
N LEU A 179 4.83 -11.25 -1.87
CA LEU A 179 4.25 -10.64 -0.70
C LEU A 179 2.81 -11.09 -0.53
N SER A 180 2.38 -11.36 0.69
CA SER A 180 0.96 -11.51 1.06
C SER A 180 0.65 -10.82 2.38
N GLY A 181 -0.58 -10.42 2.65
CA GLY A 181 -0.92 -9.84 3.95
C GLY A 181 -2.28 -9.17 4.05
N ALA A 182 -2.39 -8.31 5.07
CA ALA A 182 -3.53 -7.47 5.34
C ALA A 182 -3.09 -6.17 6.02
N ALA A 183 -3.90 -5.13 5.90
CA ALA A 183 -3.69 -3.87 6.61
C ALA A 183 -5.03 -3.29 7.05
N ALA A 184 -5.11 -2.72 8.24
CA ALA A 184 -6.25 -1.98 8.74
C ALA A 184 -5.81 -0.58 9.17
N PHE A 185 -6.63 0.41 8.85
CA PHE A 185 -6.42 1.81 9.18
C PHE A 185 -7.68 2.33 9.86
N THR A 186 -7.54 2.92 11.04
CA THR A 186 -8.65 3.50 11.81
C THR A 186 -8.42 5.00 11.93
N PHE A 187 -9.34 5.82 11.43
CA PHE A 187 -9.21 7.26 11.47
C PHE A 187 -9.48 7.81 12.89
N PRO A 188 -8.72 8.82 13.35
CA PRO A 188 -7.83 9.67 12.55
C PRO A 188 -6.44 9.10 12.26
N SER A 189 -5.95 8.08 12.98
CA SER A 189 -4.53 7.72 12.86
C SER A 189 -4.09 6.31 13.33
N GLY A 190 -5.00 5.42 13.70
CA GLY A 190 -4.68 4.03 14.02
C GLY A 190 -4.28 3.21 12.78
N TYR A 191 -3.36 2.28 12.95
CA TYR A 191 -2.97 1.35 11.89
C TYR A 191 -2.55 -0.02 12.48
N ASP A 192 -2.74 -1.07 11.68
CA ASP A 192 -2.31 -2.44 11.92
C ASP A 192 -1.96 -3.07 10.56
N VAL A 193 -0.70 -3.49 10.39
CA VAL A 193 -0.20 -4.02 9.13
C VAL A 193 0.48 -5.35 9.40
N ASN A 194 0.02 -6.40 8.73
CA ASN A 194 0.63 -7.73 8.79
C ASN A 194 0.94 -8.21 7.37
N VAL A 195 2.22 -8.47 7.11
CA VAL A 195 2.71 -8.92 5.81
C VAL A 195 3.68 -10.09 5.94
N ASP A 196 3.57 -11.02 5.02
CA ASP A 196 4.46 -12.16 4.81
C ASP A 196 5.17 -12.01 3.47
N LEU A 197 6.49 -12.09 3.49
CA LEU A 197 7.35 -12.15 2.31
C LEU A 197 7.85 -13.57 2.13
N GLN A 198 7.76 -14.08 0.91
CA GLN A 198 8.22 -15.42 0.56
C GLN A 198 9.25 -15.34 -0.57
N ASN A 199 10.42 -15.92 -0.33
CA ASN A 199 11.45 -16.19 -1.33
C ASN A 199 11.94 -14.96 -2.11
N ALA A 200 12.01 -13.79 -1.46
CA ALA A 200 12.58 -12.59 -2.07
C ALA A 200 14.09 -12.76 -2.29
N ASP A 201 14.56 -12.35 -3.47
CA ASP A 201 15.95 -12.38 -3.85
C ASP A 201 16.72 -11.27 -3.13
N VAL A 202 17.71 -11.67 -2.34
CA VAL A 202 18.52 -10.74 -1.53
C VAL A 202 19.34 -9.80 -2.39
N ASP A 203 19.79 -10.23 -3.58
CA ASP A 203 20.57 -9.39 -4.49
C ASP A 203 19.68 -8.35 -5.19
N GLU A 204 18.39 -8.65 -5.41
CA GLU A 204 17.40 -7.65 -5.83
C GLU A 204 17.07 -6.65 -4.73
N LEU A 205 16.87 -7.14 -3.49
CA LEU A 205 16.65 -6.31 -2.31
C LEU A 205 17.83 -5.37 -2.05
N GLU A 206 19.07 -5.86 -2.18
CA GLU A 206 20.28 -5.06 -2.00
C GLU A 206 20.43 -3.98 -3.06
N ARG A 207 20.16 -4.31 -4.33
CA ARG A 207 20.14 -3.31 -5.42
C ARG A 207 19.13 -2.21 -5.18
N ALA A 208 18.00 -2.52 -4.57
CA ALA A 208 16.99 -1.53 -4.22
C ALA A 208 17.39 -0.73 -2.98
N MET A 209 17.73 -1.38 -1.87
CA MET A 209 17.87 -0.70 -0.57
C MET A 209 19.26 -0.20 -0.24
N GLY A 210 20.29 -0.54 -1.03
CA GLY A 210 21.63 0.05 -0.94
C GLY A 210 22.33 -0.13 0.41
N GLY A 211 22.94 -1.29 0.63
CA GLY A 211 23.80 -1.58 1.78
C GLY A 211 23.12 -2.32 2.92
N VAL A 212 21.78 -2.38 2.96
CA VAL A 212 21.03 -3.04 4.05
C VAL A 212 21.17 -4.57 4.01
N PHE A 213 21.24 -5.14 2.80
CA PHE A 213 21.24 -6.59 2.57
C PHE A 213 22.60 -7.10 2.07
N ARG A 214 23.61 -6.23 1.98
CA ARG A 214 24.96 -6.56 1.51
C ARG A 214 25.57 -7.77 2.22
N GLU A 215 25.28 -7.88 3.51
CA GLU A 215 25.78 -8.94 4.37
C GLU A 215 25.03 -10.26 4.21
N LEU A 216 24.00 -10.33 3.37
CA LEU A 216 23.17 -11.51 3.15
C LEU A 216 23.29 -11.98 1.69
N GLY A 217 22.84 -13.20 1.40
CA GLY A 217 22.77 -13.75 0.05
C GLY A 217 21.83 -14.95 0.02
N GLY A 218 21.22 -15.20 -1.15
CA GLY A 218 20.22 -16.24 -1.34
C GLY A 218 18.79 -15.67 -1.32
N LYS A 219 17.85 -16.43 -0.73
CA LYS A 219 16.43 -16.05 -0.68
C LYS A 219 15.98 -15.79 0.74
N LEU A 220 15.27 -14.68 0.94
CA LEU A 220 14.73 -14.24 2.22
C LEU A 220 13.22 -14.45 2.24
N SER A 221 12.74 -15.05 3.33
CA SER A 221 11.32 -15.09 3.66
C SER A 221 11.14 -14.51 5.06
N GLY A 222 9.96 -13.99 5.37
CA GLY A 222 9.70 -13.48 6.70
C GLY A 222 8.31 -12.91 6.85
N ARG A 223 8.02 -12.46 8.06
CA ARG A 223 6.80 -11.77 8.42
C ARG A 223 7.11 -10.47 9.13
N LEU A 224 6.22 -9.50 8.98
CA LEU A 224 6.27 -8.22 9.66
C LEU A 224 4.85 -7.88 10.13
N HIS A 225 4.72 -7.62 11.42
CA HIS A 225 3.51 -7.12 12.04
C HIS A 225 3.84 -5.80 12.75
N VAL A 226 3.17 -4.74 12.34
CA VAL A 226 3.38 -3.38 12.86
C VAL A 226 2.04 -2.72 13.12
N ALA A 227 1.82 -2.26 14.34
CA ALA A 227 0.58 -1.58 14.74
C ALA A 227 0.86 -0.38 15.64
N GLY A 228 -0.03 0.61 15.60
CA GLY A 228 0.13 1.83 16.41
C GLY A 228 -0.87 2.94 16.08
N VAL A 229 -0.53 4.16 16.50
CA VAL A 229 -1.38 5.35 16.37
C VAL A 229 -0.56 6.58 16.01
N GLY A 230 -0.90 7.25 14.91
CA GLY A 230 -0.15 8.40 14.40
C GLY A 230 1.26 7.99 14.00
N GLN A 231 2.27 8.66 14.55
CA GLN A 231 3.67 8.29 14.35
C GLN A 231 4.16 7.26 15.38
N ARG A 232 3.32 6.89 16.35
CA ARG A 232 3.68 5.98 17.44
C ARG A 232 3.59 4.54 16.96
N VAL A 233 4.64 3.74 17.22
CA VAL A 233 4.63 2.28 17.04
C VAL A 233 4.40 1.63 18.40
N ASP A 234 3.30 0.90 18.53
CA ASP A 234 2.91 0.19 19.76
C ASP A 234 3.32 -1.28 19.70
N LEU A 235 3.27 -1.86 18.51
CA LEU A 235 3.69 -3.21 18.23
C LEU A 235 4.58 -3.22 16.99
N PHE A 236 5.69 -3.92 17.11
CA PHE A 236 6.64 -4.25 16.08
C PHE A 236 7.09 -5.68 16.34
N ASP A 237 6.75 -6.61 15.45
CA ASP A 237 7.17 -8.01 15.52
C ASP A 237 7.56 -8.46 14.11
N THR A 238 8.78 -8.95 13.97
CA THR A 238 9.27 -9.43 12.70
C THR A 238 10.09 -10.71 12.86
N SER A 239 9.95 -11.61 11.89
CA SER A 239 10.72 -12.84 11.81
C SER A 239 11.14 -13.07 10.38
N TRP A 240 12.42 -13.29 10.16
CA TRP A 240 13.03 -13.50 8.85
C TRP A 240 13.83 -14.79 8.86
N ASN A 241 13.83 -15.50 7.75
CA ASN A 241 14.60 -16.71 7.55
C ASN A 241 15.09 -16.87 6.12
N MET A 242 16.04 -17.79 5.94
CA MET A 242 16.51 -18.24 4.63
C MET A 242 16.10 -19.70 4.43
N PRO A 243 14.92 -19.99 3.86
CA PRO A 243 14.32 -21.32 3.90
C PRO A 243 15.06 -22.35 3.04
N SER A 244 15.82 -21.89 2.04
CA SER A 244 16.65 -22.74 1.16
C SER A 244 18.14 -22.66 1.51
N GLY A 245 18.46 -22.20 2.72
CA GLY A 245 19.81 -21.76 3.06
C GLY A 245 20.19 -20.45 2.35
N GLY A 246 21.41 -20.03 2.57
CA GLY A 246 21.92 -18.78 2.00
C GLY A 246 23.38 -18.56 2.36
N ALA A 247 23.80 -17.31 2.27
CA ALA A 247 25.12 -16.89 2.66
C ALA A 247 25.01 -15.66 3.56
N ILE A 248 25.74 -15.65 4.66
CA ILE A 248 25.87 -14.46 5.50
C ILE A 248 27.31 -14.00 5.52
N SER A 249 27.55 -12.71 5.61
CA SER A 249 28.89 -12.18 5.78
C SER A 249 29.50 -12.72 7.06
N ALA A 250 30.74 -13.21 6.95
CA ALA A 250 31.45 -13.70 8.12
C ALA A 250 31.74 -12.56 9.12
N GLU A 251 31.78 -11.30 8.66
CA GLU A 251 31.99 -10.12 9.52
C GLU A 251 30.93 -9.99 10.63
N LEU A 252 29.68 -10.40 10.35
CA LEU A 252 28.60 -10.46 11.34
C LEU A 252 28.91 -11.42 12.49
N LEU A 253 29.81 -12.38 12.28
CA LEU A 253 30.23 -13.36 13.28
C LEU A 253 31.44 -12.90 14.10
N SER A 254 32.04 -11.74 13.78
CA SER A 254 33.28 -11.26 14.43
C SER A 254 33.16 -11.13 15.96
N SER A 255 32.00 -10.74 16.47
CA SER A 255 31.74 -10.57 17.90
C SER A 255 31.65 -11.90 18.66
N ILE A 256 31.33 -13.00 17.96
CA ILE A 256 31.12 -14.32 18.54
C ILE A 256 32.29 -15.27 18.30
N THR A 257 33.16 -15.02 17.31
CA THR A 257 34.33 -15.88 17.04
C THR A 257 35.27 -15.98 18.23
N ARG A 258 35.30 -14.97 19.11
CA ARG A 258 36.05 -14.99 20.37
C ARG A 258 35.63 -16.10 21.34
N TYR A 259 34.41 -16.62 21.20
CA TYR A 259 33.88 -17.71 22.03
C TYR A 259 34.03 -19.09 21.39
N ILE A 260 34.52 -19.15 20.14
CA ILE A 260 34.78 -20.41 19.45
C ILE A 260 36.18 -20.91 19.86
N PRO A 261 36.33 -22.16 20.34
CA PRO A 261 37.64 -22.75 20.64
C PRO A 261 38.58 -22.70 19.43
N ASP A 262 39.89 -22.57 19.67
CA ASP A 262 40.88 -22.59 18.59
C ASP A 262 40.86 -23.93 17.86
N SER A 263 40.33 -23.89 16.64
CA SER A 263 39.94 -25.06 15.84
C SER A 263 40.12 -24.73 14.35
N VAL A 264 40.13 -25.75 13.49
CA VAL A 264 40.21 -25.56 12.03
C VAL A 264 39.04 -24.71 11.53
N GLN A 265 37.87 -24.90 12.13
CA GLN A 265 36.64 -24.14 11.85
C GLN A 265 36.80 -22.67 12.20
N LYS A 266 37.32 -22.35 13.40
CA LYS A 266 37.59 -20.97 13.80
C LYS A 266 38.54 -20.28 12.82
N LYS A 267 39.66 -20.94 12.47
CA LYS A 267 40.64 -20.41 11.50
C LYS A 267 40.01 -20.12 10.15
N ARG A 268 39.06 -20.95 9.72
CA ARG A 268 38.29 -20.76 8.48
C ARG A 268 37.36 -19.55 8.56
N ILE A 269 36.62 -19.40 9.66
CA ILE A 269 35.75 -18.22 9.88
C ILE A 269 36.61 -16.95 9.95
N ASP A 270 37.74 -16.97 10.67
CA ASP A 270 38.67 -15.84 10.77
C ASP A 270 39.30 -15.47 9.41
N PHE A 271 39.51 -16.45 8.52
CA PHE A 271 39.91 -16.20 7.14
C PHE A 271 38.79 -15.53 6.34
N LEU A 272 37.56 -16.00 6.45
CA LEU A 272 36.40 -15.38 5.78
C LEU A 272 36.18 -13.95 6.27
N ILE A 273 36.26 -13.68 7.58
CA ILE A 273 36.18 -12.33 8.14
C ILE A 273 37.23 -11.41 7.52
N ARG A 274 38.51 -11.84 7.50
CA ARG A 274 39.60 -11.02 6.97
C ARG A 274 39.54 -10.79 5.46
N SER A 275 38.90 -11.71 4.72
CA SER A 275 38.74 -11.61 3.27
C SER A 275 37.43 -10.95 2.83
N GLY A 276 36.56 -10.56 3.77
CA GLY A 276 35.20 -10.10 3.45
C GLY A 276 34.33 -11.17 2.80
N GLY A 277 34.62 -12.44 3.08
CA GLY A 277 33.91 -13.60 2.54
C GLY A 277 32.57 -13.84 3.25
N LYS A 278 31.68 -14.56 2.55
CA LYS A 278 30.41 -15.03 3.11
C LYS A 278 30.52 -16.49 3.55
N LEU A 279 29.90 -16.82 4.68
CA LEU A 279 29.71 -18.17 5.20
C LEU A 279 28.38 -18.73 4.66
N ALA A 280 28.42 -19.91 4.05
CA ALA A 280 27.21 -20.63 3.67
C ALA A 280 26.46 -21.16 4.91
N VAL A 281 25.15 -20.98 4.93
CA VAL A 281 24.27 -21.38 6.03
C VAL A 281 23.14 -22.26 5.51
N GLU A 282 22.79 -23.32 6.24
CA GLU A 282 21.60 -24.12 5.92
C GLU A 282 20.33 -23.49 6.49
N SER A 283 20.44 -22.78 7.61
CA SER A 283 19.34 -22.03 8.19
C SER A 283 19.83 -20.75 8.84
N PHE A 284 19.09 -19.68 8.57
CA PHE A 284 19.19 -18.40 9.25
C PHE A 284 17.81 -18.06 9.78
N LEU A 285 17.73 -17.59 11.02
CA LEU A 285 16.53 -17.08 11.66
C LEU A 285 16.90 -15.77 12.34
N PHE A 286 16.17 -14.71 12.05
CA PHE A 286 16.25 -13.45 12.76
C PHE A 286 14.86 -13.09 13.23
N THR A 287 14.70 -12.88 14.53
CA THR A 287 13.47 -12.30 15.07
C THR A 287 13.80 -10.99 15.77
N LEU A 288 12.89 -10.04 15.69
CA LEU A 288 12.97 -8.79 16.42
C LEU A 288 11.56 -8.37 16.80
N LYS A 289 11.34 -8.14 18.08
CA LYS A 289 10.06 -7.66 18.60
C LYS A 289 10.26 -6.58 19.65
N ASN A 290 9.27 -5.74 19.84
CA ASN A 290 9.24 -4.83 20.97
C ASN A 290 8.54 -5.48 22.18
N ASP A 291 9.25 -5.59 23.30
CA ASP A 291 8.65 -6.02 24.57
C ASP A 291 8.00 -4.83 25.31
N SER A 292 8.51 -3.62 25.04
CA SER A 292 7.93 -2.35 25.47
C SER A 292 8.26 -1.26 24.45
N PRO A 293 7.72 -0.03 24.57
CA PRO A 293 8.04 1.08 23.66
C PRO A 293 9.54 1.47 23.58
N GLU A 294 10.33 1.07 24.58
CA GLU A 294 11.76 1.42 24.73
C GLU A 294 12.68 0.17 24.74
N GLN A 295 12.09 -1.02 24.55
CA GLN A 295 12.82 -2.28 24.63
C GLN A 295 12.51 -3.17 23.43
N LEU A 296 13.57 -3.57 22.74
CA LEU A 296 13.54 -4.58 21.69
C LEU A 296 14.20 -5.87 22.20
N SER A 297 13.61 -7.01 21.89
CA SER A 297 14.28 -8.31 22.00
C SER A 297 14.38 -8.96 20.63
N GLY A 298 15.50 -9.62 20.41
CA GLY A 298 15.74 -10.33 19.17
C GLY A 298 16.46 -11.64 19.38
N VAL A 299 16.25 -12.55 18.45
CA VAL A 299 16.95 -13.84 18.40
C VAL A 299 17.61 -13.97 17.03
N ILE A 300 18.90 -14.29 17.04
CA ILE A 300 19.65 -14.66 15.84
C ILE A 300 20.02 -16.13 15.95
N GLY A 301 19.38 -16.94 15.11
CA GLY A 301 19.67 -18.36 14.94
C GLY A 301 20.43 -18.60 13.63
N LEU A 302 21.51 -19.37 13.69
CA LEU A 302 22.29 -19.74 12.51
C LEU A 302 22.78 -21.18 12.60
N LYS A 303 22.72 -21.89 11.48
CA LYS A 303 23.32 -23.22 11.32
C LYS A 303 24.15 -23.27 10.04
N SER A 304 25.39 -23.75 10.17
CA SER A 304 26.31 -24.03 9.07
C SER A 304 27.04 -25.35 9.34
N ARG A 305 26.73 -26.41 8.60
CA ARG A 305 27.43 -27.71 8.67
C ARG A 305 28.86 -27.58 8.17
N GLU A 306 29.07 -26.76 7.14
CA GLU A 306 30.38 -26.51 6.56
C GLU A 306 31.36 -25.90 7.58
N ALA A 307 30.86 -25.02 8.46
CA ALA A 307 31.64 -24.46 9.56
C ALA A 307 31.49 -25.25 10.88
N ASN A 308 30.71 -26.34 10.91
CA ASN A 308 30.30 -27.03 12.14
C ASN A 308 29.84 -26.04 13.24
N LEU A 309 28.97 -25.11 12.84
CA LEU A 309 28.54 -23.97 13.63
C LEU A 309 27.03 -24.02 13.82
N GLU A 310 26.60 -23.99 15.08
CA GLU A 310 25.20 -23.83 15.46
C GLU A 310 25.14 -22.74 16.53
N LEU A 311 24.43 -21.67 16.21
CA LEU A 311 24.34 -20.47 17.03
C LEU A 311 22.89 -20.15 17.30
N ASN A 312 22.62 -19.80 18.55
CA ASN A 312 21.34 -19.27 18.97
C ASN A 312 21.63 -18.17 20.00
N VAL A 313 21.60 -16.93 19.54
CA VAL A 313 21.95 -15.77 20.35
C VAL A 313 20.71 -14.94 20.59
N THR A 314 20.37 -14.74 21.86
CA THR A 314 19.32 -13.82 22.29
C THR A 314 19.94 -12.49 22.67
N HIS A 315 19.39 -11.41 22.12
CA HIS A 315 19.79 -10.04 22.42
C HIS A 315 18.61 -9.28 23.01
N GLU A 316 18.88 -8.52 24.07
CA GLU A 316 18.00 -7.47 24.55
C GLU A 316 18.66 -6.13 24.23
N ILE A 317 17.95 -5.30 23.46
CA ILE A 317 18.40 -3.98 23.05
C ILE A 317 17.50 -2.97 23.77
N ARG A 318 18.09 -2.24 24.72
CA ARG A 318 17.46 -1.04 25.26
C ARG A 318 17.74 0.10 24.30
N VAL A 319 16.69 0.78 23.89
CA VAL A 319 16.81 1.94 23.01
C VAL A 319 16.52 3.17 23.85
N ASP A 320 17.53 4.04 24.01
CA ASP A 320 17.38 5.29 24.78
C ASP A 320 16.32 6.23 24.19
N ALA A 321 15.99 6.02 22.90
CA ALA A 321 14.88 6.64 22.21
C ALA A 321 13.80 5.58 21.89
N ARG A 322 12.54 6.00 21.84
CA ARG A 322 11.44 5.11 21.45
C ARG A 322 11.65 4.56 20.03
N ILE A 323 11.11 3.37 19.74
CA ILE A 323 11.30 2.67 18.45
C ILE A 323 10.87 3.50 17.24
N ASP A 324 9.84 4.33 17.39
CA ASP A 324 9.39 5.27 16.36
C ASP A 324 10.51 6.24 15.94
N SER A 325 11.35 6.70 16.88
CA SER A 325 12.51 7.55 16.56
C SER A 325 13.58 6.83 15.75
N LEU A 326 13.82 5.54 16.01
CA LEU A 326 14.76 4.74 15.23
C LEU A 326 14.28 4.56 13.78
N LEU A 327 12.99 4.26 13.61
CA LEU A 327 12.40 4.09 12.28
C LEU A 327 12.44 5.40 11.48
N GLN A 328 12.20 6.54 12.14
CA GLN A 328 12.33 7.85 11.51
C GLN A 328 13.79 8.17 11.13
N ALA A 329 14.75 7.87 12.00
CA ALA A 329 16.16 8.05 11.71
C ALA A 329 16.61 7.16 10.53
N TRP A 330 16.14 5.91 10.49
CA TRP A 330 16.39 5.00 9.37
C TRP A 330 15.80 5.56 8.07
N GLN A 331 14.54 5.98 8.06
CA GLN A 331 13.91 6.61 6.89
C GLN A 331 14.66 7.86 6.39
N ALA A 332 15.28 8.64 7.28
CA ALA A 332 16.06 9.81 6.90
C ALA A 332 17.38 9.46 6.19
N VAL A 333 17.94 8.26 6.42
CA VAL A 333 19.17 7.78 5.77
C VAL A 333 18.91 7.31 4.33
N PHE A 334 17.70 6.82 4.03
CA PHE A 334 17.33 6.28 2.71
C PHE A 334 16.52 7.25 1.84
N LYS A 335 16.41 8.53 2.21
CA LYS A 335 15.88 9.61 1.36
C LYS A 335 16.97 10.22 0.50
#